data_AF-A0A667WUF1-F1
#
_entry.id   AF-A0A667WUF1-F1
#
_cell.length_a   1.000
_cell.length_b   1.000
_cell.length_c   1.000
_cell.angle_alpha   90.00
_cell.angle_beta   90.00
_cell.angle_gamma   90.00
#
_symmetry.space_group_name_H-M   'P 1'
#
loop_
_entity.id
_entity.type
_entity.pdbx_description
1 polymer ?
#
loop_
_entity_poly.entity_id
_entity_poly.type
_entity_poly.pdbx_seq_one_letter_code
_entity_poly.pdbx_strand_id
1 'polypeptide(L)'
;MYSKPEMLLQLMLREWQMERPKLLLTVQGGSENFTLPPKVSQAFSKGLITAALSTGAWILTDGINTGVSKYVGEAVKTFGSHDLRKRNTVGVTPWGVIDNNSDLIGRDVSVFRPYQPLGNPLSKRACLNGFHSHFLLVDDGTLGKHGCQQGLRRKLEKHIQLQRIHPRELVCLSHHPCSLPLLVGLNQGVPAVCVVVEGGPAIVSTVLDYVSRVPPVPVFVFEGSGRAADLLAFLHKQTLSIFFLKLVHNLALGQTKSELKKASC
;
A
#
# COMPACT_ATOMS: atom_id res chain seq x y z
N MET A 1 16.90 1.27 17.90
CA MET A 1 16.07 2.50 17.90
C MET A 1 15.18 2.42 16.66
N TYR A 2 13.85 2.33 16.79
CA TYR A 2 12.97 2.23 15.61
C TYR A 2 12.65 3.63 15.06
N SER A 3 12.79 3.81 13.74
CA SER A 3 12.45 5.09 13.08
C SER A 3 10.98 5.46 13.26
N LYS A 4 10.70 6.72 13.60
CA LYS A 4 9.34 7.24 13.75
C LYS A 4 8.69 7.40 12.37
N PRO A 5 7.42 6.98 12.17
CA PRO A 5 6.75 7.07 10.86
C PRO A 5 6.60 8.52 10.35
N GLU A 6 6.50 9.50 11.27
CA GLU A 6 6.53 10.93 10.93
C GLU A 6 7.81 11.31 10.17
N MET A 7 8.97 10.89 10.66
CA MET A 7 10.25 11.22 10.03
C MET A 7 10.38 10.58 8.64
N LEU A 8 9.87 9.36 8.47
CA LEU A 8 9.84 8.70 7.17
C LEU A 8 8.94 9.44 6.19
N LEU A 9 7.78 9.89 6.64
CA LEU A 9 6.89 10.65 5.77
C LEU A 9 7.47 12.03 5.42
N GLN A 10 8.13 12.71 6.37
CA GLN A 10 8.84 13.96 6.10
C GLN A 10 9.96 13.74 5.06
N LEU A 11 10.74 12.66 5.17
CA LEU A 11 11.73 12.27 4.17
C LEU A 11 11.09 12.12 2.77
N MET A 12 9.99 11.37 2.68
CA MET A 12 9.29 11.12 1.41
C MET A 12 8.73 12.41 0.78
N LEU A 13 8.14 13.29 1.58
CA LEU A 13 7.49 14.50 1.08
C LEU A 13 8.46 15.65 0.82
N ARG A 14 9.48 15.83 1.66
CA ARG A 14 10.40 16.98 1.58
C ARG A 14 11.67 16.67 0.81
N GLU A 15 12.38 15.63 1.22
CA GLU A 15 13.70 15.32 0.67
C GLU A 15 13.57 14.58 -0.67
N TRP A 16 12.64 13.63 -0.77
CA TRP A 16 12.35 12.94 -2.03
C TRP A 16 11.41 13.72 -2.94
N GLN A 17 10.80 14.79 -2.40
CA GLN A 17 9.86 15.65 -3.14
C GLN A 17 8.70 14.87 -3.77
N MET A 18 8.25 13.79 -3.13
CA MET A 18 7.09 13.04 -3.60
C MET A 18 5.82 13.89 -3.42
N GLU A 19 4.96 13.88 -4.44
CA GLU A 19 3.64 14.49 -4.33
C GLU A 19 2.83 13.81 -3.22
N ARG A 20 2.06 14.60 -2.46
CA ARG A 20 1.21 14.06 -1.40
C ARG A 20 0.18 13.09 -1.99
N PRO A 21 0.01 11.89 -1.43
CA PRO A 21 -0.92 10.92 -1.97
C PRO A 21 -2.34 11.36 -1.69
N LYS A 22 -3.23 11.17 -2.67
CA LYS A 22 -4.68 11.28 -2.45
C LYS A 22 -5.34 9.92 -2.18
N LEU A 23 -4.60 8.84 -2.40
CA LEU A 23 -4.98 7.45 -2.14
C LEU A 23 -3.72 6.64 -1.83
N LEU A 24 -3.84 5.64 -0.96
CA LEU A 24 -2.77 4.67 -0.68
C LEU A 24 -3.19 3.28 -1.15
N LEU A 25 -2.49 2.72 -2.13
CA LEU A 25 -2.67 1.36 -2.63
C LEU A 25 -1.59 0.47 -2.02
N THR A 26 -1.94 -0.37 -1.05
CA THR A 26 -1.00 -1.32 -0.44
C THR A 26 -1.18 -2.69 -1.06
N VAL A 27 -0.18 -3.17 -1.82
CA VAL A 27 -0.25 -4.43 -2.54
C VAL A 27 0.38 -5.54 -1.70
N GLN A 28 -0.39 -6.61 -1.52
CA GLN A 28 -0.06 -7.80 -0.76
C GLN A 28 -0.30 -9.03 -1.65
N GLY A 29 0.41 -10.12 -1.40
CA GLY A 29 0.27 -11.30 -2.25
C GLY A 29 1.38 -12.33 -2.08
N GLY A 30 1.53 -13.19 -3.07
CA GLY A 30 2.61 -14.16 -3.13
C GLY A 30 3.99 -13.51 -3.04
N SER A 31 4.85 -14.02 -2.14
CA SER A 31 6.25 -13.59 -2.03
C SER A 31 7.18 -14.35 -2.99
N GLU A 32 6.81 -15.60 -3.31
CA GLU A 32 7.51 -16.45 -4.27
C GLU A 32 7.03 -16.19 -5.69
N ASN A 33 7.81 -16.58 -6.70
CA ASN A 33 7.38 -16.47 -8.09
C ASN A 33 6.19 -17.41 -8.39
N PHE A 34 5.17 -16.86 -9.05
CA PHE A 34 4.01 -17.58 -9.56
C PHE A 34 3.68 -17.07 -10.96
N THR A 35 2.76 -17.75 -11.65
CA THR A 35 2.29 -17.36 -12.98
C THR A 35 0.83 -16.97 -12.91
N LEU A 36 0.54 -15.69 -13.19
CA LEU A 36 -0.82 -15.21 -13.39
C LEU A 36 -1.36 -15.62 -14.76
N PRO A 37 -2.63 -16.05 -14.86
CA PRO A 37 -3.32 -16.17 -16.13
C PRO A 37 -3.28 -14.83 -16.89
N PRO A 38 -3.09 -14.82 -18.23
CA PRO A 38 -2.88 -13.57 -18.98
C PRO A 38 -3.98 -12.53 -18.76
N LYS A 39 -5.26 -12.96 -18.72
CA LYS A 39 -6.40 -12.08 -18.46
C LYS A 39 -6.33 -11.42 -17.06
N VAL A 40 -5.96 -12.18 -16.04
CA VAL A 40 -5.82 -11.69 -14.66
C VAL A 40 -4.63 -10.74 -14.56
N SER A 41 -3.49 -11.11 -15.16
CA SER A 41 -2.29 -10.26 -15.22
C SER A 41 -2.57 -8.91 -15.88
N GLN A 42 -3.29 -8.90 -17.00
CA GLN A 42 -3.67 -7.68 -17.71
C GLN A 42 -4.63 -6.82 -16.90
N ALA A 43 -5.67 -7.43 -16.31
CA ALA A 43 -6.65 -6.73 -15.48
C ALA A 43 -5.98 -6.09 -14.24
N PHE A 44 -5.13 -6.86 -13.55
CA PHE A 44 -4.35 -6.37 -12.41
C PHE A 44 -3.42 -5.23 -12.82
N SER A 45 -2.59 -5.44 -13.82
CA SER A 45 -1.55 -4.49 -14.21
C SER A 45 -2.14 -3.18 -14.72
N LYS A 46 -3.09 -3.26 -15.65
CA LYS A 46 -3.73 -2.06 -16.20
C LYS A 46 -4.58 -1.35 -15.14
N GLY A 47 -5.38 -2.10 -14.37
CA GLY A 47 -6.26 -1.55 -13.34
C GLY A 47 -5.49 -0.82 -12.24
N LEU A 48 -4.44 -1.45 -11.70
CA LEU A 48 -3.61 -0.88 -10.64
C LEU A 48 -2.99 0.45 -11.06
N ILE A 49 -2.35 0.47 -12.23
CA ILE A 49 -1.65 1.68 -12.70
C ILE A 49 -2.63 2.77 -13.12
N THR A 50 -3.75 2.40 -13.76
CA THR A 50 -4.80 3.38 -14.11
C THR A 50 -5.35 4.05 -12.85
N ALA A 51 -5.65 3.27 -11.81
CA ALA A 51 -6.13 3.80 -10.53
C ALA A 51 -5.10 4.71 -9.86
N ALA A 52 -3.82 4.33 -9.88
CA ALA A 52 -2.76 5.14 -9.29
C ALA A 52 -2.59 6.48 -10.02
N LEU A 53 -2.54 6.47 -11.35
CA LEU A 53 -2.38 7.68 -12.15
C LEU A 53 -3.60 8.60 -12.08
N SER A 54 -4.82 8.05 -12.13
CA SER A 54 -6.04 8.87 -12.13
C SER A 54 -6.30 9.58 -10.81
N THR A 55 -5.81 9.01 -9.70
CA THR A 55 -6.05 9.55 -8.36
C THR A 55 -4.83 10.26 -7.77
N GLY A 56 -3.62 10.06 -8.30
CA GLY A 56 -2.38 10.46 -7.63
C GLY A 56 -2.12 9.59 -6.39
N ALA A 57 -2.30 8.28 -6.54
CA ALA A 57 -2.06 7.33 -5.45
C ALA A 57 -0.56 7.02 -5.28
N TRP A 58 -0.19 6.66 -4.06
CA TRP A 58 1.04 5.91 -3.81
C TRP A 58 0.78 4.41 -3.88
N ILE A 59 1.73 3.66 -4.42
CA ILE A 59 1.70 2.19 -4.41
C ILE A 59 2.77 1.68 -3.45
N LEU A 60 2.38 0.92 -2.43
CA LEU A 60 3.30 0.26 -1.49
C LEU A 60 3.38 -1.23 -1.75
N THR A 61 4.62 -1.75 -1.83
CA THR A 61 4.93 -3.18 -1.95
C THR A 61 6.10 -3.53 -1.01
N ASP A 62 6.63 -4.76 -1.08
CA ASP A 62 7.93 -5.08 -0.46
C ASP A 62 9.14 -4.69 -1.33
N GLY A 63 8.94 -4.27 -2.57
CA GLY A 63 9.99 -3.81 -3.50
C GLY A 63 10.88 -4.91 -4.05
N ILE A 64 10.61 -6.18 -3.75
CA ILE A 64 11.46 -7.30 -4.16
C ILE A 64 11.08 -7.73 -5.59
N ASN A 65 12.06 -8.20 -6.37
CA ASN A 65 11.85 -8.65 -7.74
C ASN A 65 11.31 -10.09 -7.86
N THR A 66 10.46 -10.50 -6.93
CA THR A 66 9.76 -11.80 -6.91
C THR A 66 8.29 -11.61 -6.60
N GLY A 67 7.48 -12.64 -6.89
CA GLY A 67 6.07 -12.68 -6.53
C GLY A 67 5.25 -11.48 -7.00
N VAL A 68 4.35 -10.99 -6.14
CA VAL A 68 3.41 -9.91 -6.50
C VAL A 68 4.14 -8.59 -6.79
N SER A 69 5.23 -8.29 -6.09
CA SER A 69 5.99 -7.05 -6.29
C SER A 69 6.66 -7.01 -7.67
N LYS A 70 7.09 -8.16 -8.20
CA LYS A 70 7.54 -8.28 -9.59
C LYS A 70 6.45 -7.88 -10.59
N TYR A 71 5.22 -8.36 -10.40
CA TYR A 71 4.08 -7.98 -11.25
C TYR A 71 3.75 -6.49 -11.16
N VAL A 72 3.85 -5.88 -9.97
CA VAL A 72 3.71 -4.42 -9.83
C VAL A 72 4.79 -3.69 -10.64
N GLY A 73 6.04 -4.12 -10.54
CA GLY A 73 7.14 -3.54 -11.32
C GLY A 73 6.91 -3.60 -12.84
N GLU A 74 6.51 -4.77 -13.36
CA GLU A 74 6.21 -4.91 -14.79
C GLU A 74 4.97 -4.08 -15.21
N ALA A 75 3.96 -3.99 -14.34
CA ALA A 75 2.80 -3.13 -14.58
C ALA A 75 3.21 -1.65 -14.68
N VAL A 76 4.03 -1.19 -13.74
CA VAL A 76 4.60 0.16 -13.71
C VAL A 76 5.44 0.44 -14.96
N LYS A 77 6.24 -0.53 -15.41
CA LYS A 77 7.01 -0.44 -16.66
C LYS A 77 6.10 -0.31 -17.90
N THR A 78 5.03 -1.09 -17.95
CA THR A 78 4.18 -1.23 -19.14
C THR A 78 3.14 -0.13 -19.26
N PHE A 79 2.53 0.28 -18.14
CA PHE A 79 1.40 1.21 -18.11
C PHE A 79 1.70 2.52 -17.39
N GLY A 80 2.84 2.63 -16.70
CA GLY A 80 3.19 3.81 -15.91
C GLY A 80 3.75 4.96 -16.75
N SER A 81 3.90 6.12 -16.11
CA SER A 81 4.55 7.29 -16.70
C SER A 81 5.99 6.98 -17.14
N HIS A 82 6.47 7.62 -18.21
CA HIS A 82 7.88 7.57 -18.59
C HIS A 82 8.80 8.23 -17.54
N ASP A 83 8.27 9.18 -16.76
CA ASP A 83 8.98 9.77 -15.63
C ASP A 83 8.95 8.81 -14.42
N LEU A 84 10.09 8.18 -14.15
CA LEU A 84 10.22 7.20 -13.07
C LEU A 84 9.85 7.78 -11.71
N ARG A 85 10.19 9.06 -11.45
CA ARG A 85 9.98 9.68 -10.14
C ARG A 85 8.49 9.90 -9.86
N LYS A 86 7.71 10.18 -10.90
CA LYS A 86 6.24 10.38 -10.80
C LYS A 86 5.42 9.11 -10.65
N ARG A 87 6.05 7.92 -10.66
CA ARG A 87 5.34 6.64 -10.51
C ARG A 87 4.86 6.37 -9.09
N ASN A 88 5.45 7.03 -8.08
CA ASN A 88 5.08 6.92 -6.66
C ASN A 88 4.95 5.46 -6.15
N THR A 89 5.76 4.55 -6.69
CA THR A 89 5.82 3.13 -6.30
C THR A 89 6.97 2.93 -5.32
N VAL A 90 6.66 2.60 -4.07
CA VAL A 90 7.62 2.51 -2.98
C VAL A 90 7.73 1.08 -2.47
N GLY A 91 8.95 0.54 -2.51
CA GLY A 91 9.28 -0.73 -1.88
C GLY A 91 9.66 -0.55 -0.42
N VAL A 92 8.93 -1.16 0.51
CA VAL A 92 9.35 -1.25 1.92
C VAL A 92 10.01 -2.61 2.12
N THR A 93 11.33 -2.63 2.08
CA THR A 93 12.10 -3.84 1.78
C THR A 93 12.98 -4.25 2.97
N PRO A 94 12.98 -5.52 3.41
CA PRO A 94 13.89 -5.96 4.46
C PRO A 94 15.33 -6.02 3.93
N TRP A 95 16.25 -5.30 4.58
CA TRP A 95 17.65 -5.15 4.15
C TRP A 95 18.41 -6.49 4.09
N GLY A 96 18.19 -7.35 5.08
CA GLY A 96 18.90 -8.62 5.22
C GLY A 96 18.63 -9.65 4.11
N VAL A 97 17.59 -9.46 3.29
CA VAL A 97 17.23 -10.39 2.21
C VAL A 97 17.71 -9.93 0.84
N ILE A 98 18.36 -8.77 0.74
CA ILE A 98 18.78 -8.20 -0.54
C ILE A 98 20.16 -8.70 -0.95
N ASP A 99 20.23 -9.28 -2.15
CA ASP A 99 21.50 -9.62 -2.80
C ASP A 99 22.25 -8.36 -3.20
N ASN A 100 23.59 -8.42 -3.10
CA ASN A 100 24.51 -7.32 -3.39
C ASN A 100 24.17 -6.03 -2.62
N ASN A 101 23.62 -6.16 -1.41
CA ASN A 101 23.29 -5.00 -0.58
C ASN A 101 24.53 -4.19 -0.17
N SER A 102 25.73 -4.78 -0.18
CA SER A 102 27.02 -4.08 -0.02
C SER A 102 27.21 -2.92 -0.99
N ASP A 103 26.71 -3.05 -2.23
CA ASP A 103 26.89 -2.05 -3.29
C ASP A 103 26.09 -0.77 -3.01
N LEU A 104 25.07 -0.89 -2.14
CA LEU A 104 24.22 0.20 -1.70
C LEU A 104 24.79 0.93 -0.47
N ILE A 105 25.89 0.44 0.11
CA ILE A 105 26.53 1.07 1.28
C ILE A 105 27.51 2.15 0.81
N GLY A 106 27.31 3.39 1.26
CA GLY A 106 28.23 4.50 1.00
C GLY A 106 28.05 5.64 2.00
N ARG A 107 29.15 6.34 2.31
CA ARG A 107 29.13 7.51 3.22
C ARG A 107 28.84 8.82 2.49
N ASP A 108 29.16 8.88 1.20
CA ASP A 108 28.96 10.06 0.38
C ASP A 108 27.65 9.94 -0.42
N VAL A 109 26.68 10.78 -0.07
CA VAL A 109 25.35 10.84 -0.67
C VAL A 109 25.38 11.48 -2.07
N SER A 110 26.46 12.19 -2.43
CA SER A 110 26.61 12.84 -3.74
C SER A 110 27.05 11.87 -4.85
N VAL A 111 27.54 10.68 -4.50
CA VAL A 111 28.04 9.68 -5.45
C VAL A 111 26.93 8.72 -5.85
N PHE A 112 26.63 8.66 -7.16
CA PHE A 112 25.73 7.66 -7.72
C PHE A 112 26.29 6.25 -7.50
N ARG A 113 25.48 5.37 -6.89
CA ARG A 113 25.82 3.97 -6.64
C ARG A 113 25.00 3.06 -7.57
N PRO A 114 25.60 2.51 -8.64
CA PRO A 114 24.89 1.55 -9.48
C PRO A 114 24.62 0.29 -8.66
N TYR A 115 23.37 -0.13 -8.63
CA TYR A 115 22.97 -1.44 -8.12
C TYR A 115 22.64 -2.34 -9.30
N GLN A 116 23.28 -3.50 -9.37
CA GLN A 116 22.98 -4.47 -10.41
C GLN A 116 22.06 -5.57 -9.84
N PRO A 117 20.80 -5.67 -10.29
CA PRO A 117 19.87 -6.71 -9.85
C PRO A 117 20.20 -8.04 -10.53
N LEU A 118 21.44 -8.50 -10.40
CA LEU A 118 21.86 -9.84 -10.79
C LEU A 118 21.64 -10.76 -9.60
N GLY A 119 20.58 -11.57 -9.68
CA GLY A 119 20.37 -12.65 -8.73
C GLY A 119 21.50 -13.67 -8.87
N ASN A 120 22.09 -14.07 -7.75
CA ASN A 120 22.99 -15.21 -7.75
C ASN A 120 22.14 -16.49 -7.77
N PRO A 121 22.26 -17.38 -8.78
CA PRO A 121 21.47 -18.62 -8.84
C PRO A 121 21.63 -19.54 -7.62
N LEU A 122 22.71 -19.36 -6.86
CA LEU A 122 23.00 -20.11 -5.63
C LEU A 122 22.54 -19.38 -4.36
N SER A 123 22.12 -18.12 -4.47
CA SER A 123 21.62 -17.34 -3.34
C SER A 123 20.13 -17.57 -3.13
N LYS A 124 19.72 -17.65 -1.86
CA LYS A 124 18.31 -17.65 -1.45
C LYS A 124 17.78 -16.24 -1.19
N ARG A 125 18.60 -15.22 -1.41
CA ARG A 125 18.23 -13.81 -1.28
C ARG A 125 17.61 -13.33 -2.60
N ALA A 126 17.05 -12.14 -2.56
CA ALA A 126 16.32 -11.58 -3.69
C ALA A 126 16.90 -10.22 -4.09
N CYS A 127 16.61 -9.79 -5.32
CA CYS A 127 17.03 -8.47 -5.80
C CYS A 127 15.93 -7.44 -5.60
N LEU A 128 16.32 -6.16 -5.53
CA LEU A 128 15.37 -5.05 -5.65
C LEU A 128 14.74 -5.04 -7.05
N ASN A 129 13.46 -4.68 -7.13
CA ASN A 129 12.76 -4.54 -8.40
C ASN A 129 13.06 -3.18 -9.05
N GLY A 130 13.77 -3.17 -10.18
CA GLY A 130 14.24 -1.94 -10.84
C GLY A 130 13.16 -1.00 -11.40
N PHE A 131 11.88 -1.34 -11.30
CA PHE A 131 10.77 -0.48 -11.76
C PHE A 131 10.03 0.24 -10.62
N HIS A 132 10.43 0.01 -9.37
CA HIS A 132 10.01 0.84 -8.25
C HIS A 132 10.78 2.16 -8.26
N SER A 133 10.12 3.25 -7.86
CA SER A 133 10.73 4.58 -7.88
C SER A 133 11.49 4.92 -6.61
N HIS A 134 11.09 4.34 -5.47
CA HIS A 134 11.72 4.60 -4.17
C HIS A 134 11.80 3.32 -3.33
N PHE A 135 12.75 3.29 -2.40
CA PHE A 135 12.95 2.17 -1.47
C PHE A 135 13.18 2.65 -0.04
N LEU A 136 12.51 1.99 0.91
CA LEU A 136 12.80 2.06 2.34
C LEU A 136 13.41 0.72 2.75
N LEU A 137 14.72 0.68 2.94
CA LEU A 137 15.45 -0.53 3.33
C LEU A 137 15.44 -0.66 4.86
N VAL A 138 14.73 -1.66 5.38
CA VAL A 138 14.49 -1.87 6.80
C VAL A 138 15.43 -2.92 7.34
N ASP A 139 16.28 -2.51 8.28
CA ASP A 139 17.26 -3.38 8.92
C ASP A 139 16.88 -3.71 10.37
N ASP A 140 17.00 -4.97 10.74
CA ASP A 140 16.86 -5.49 12.11
C ASP A 140 18.12 -6.23 12.58
N GLY A 141 19.21 -6.15 11.79
CA GLY A 141 20.48 -6.83 12.04
C GLY A 141 20.50 -8.30 11.63
N THR A 142 19.38 -8.86 11.14
CA THR A 142 19.32 -10.26 10.71
C THR A 142 19.66 -10.41 9.22
N LEU A 143 20.21 -11.58 8.86
CA LEU A 143 20.53 -11.93 7.48
C LEU A 143 19.55 -12.98 6.97
N GLY A 144 18.99 -12.76 5.78
CA GLY A 144 18.10 -13.69 5.09
C GLY A 144 16.72 -13.89 5.72
N LYS A 145 16.34 -13.10 6.73
CA LYS A 145 15.00 -13.19 7.35
C LYS A 145 14.04 -12.16 6.77
N HIS A 146 12.85 -12.62 6.42
CA HIS A 146 11.75 -11.77 5.99
C HIS A 146 10.91 -11.31 7.20
N GLY A 147 10.16 -10.22 7.02
CA GLY A 147 9.09 -9.82 7.93
C GLY A 147 9.42 -8.66 8.85
N CYS A 148 10.69 -8.30 9.02
CA CYS A 148 11.11 -7.20 9.89
C CYS A 148 10.49 -5.84 9.47
N GLN A 149 10.22 -5.68 8.17
CA GLN A 149 9.62 -4.49 7.59
C GLN A 149 8.12 -4.31 7.90
N GLN A 150 7.41 -5.38 8.27
CA GLN A 150 5.94 -5.37 8.38
C GLN A 150 5.44 -4.40 9.47
N GLY A 151 6.15 -4.33 10.60
CA GLY A 151 5.84 -3.39 11.67
C GLY A 151 6.00 -1.93 11.24
N LEU A 152 7.07 -1.63 10.49
CA LEU A 152 7.31 -0.28 9.96
C LEU A 152 6.29 0.09 8.90
N ARG A 153 6.00 -0.82 7.95
CA ARG A 153 5.00 -0.64 6.90
C ARG A 153 3.64 -0.27 7.48
N ARG A 154 3.13 -1.02 8.47
CA ARG A 154 1.85 -0.71 9.14
C ARG A 154 1.83 0.66 9.80
N LYS A 155 2.93 1.05 10.47
CA LYS A 155 3.06 2.38 11.11
C LYS A 155 3.09 3.49 10.07
N LEU A 156 3.80 3.29 8.95
CA LEU A 156 3.86 4.23 7.85
C LEU A 156 2.50 4.39 7.16
N GLU A 157 1.82 3.29 6.81
CA GLU A 157 0.45 3.31 6.26
C GLU A 157 -0.49 4.13 7.15
N LYS A 158 -0.55 3.81 8.45
CA LYS A 158 -1.40 4.53 9.41
C LYS A 158 -1.08 6.02 9.46
N HIS A 159 0.19 6.37 9.36
CA HIS A 159 0.63 7.76 9.41
C HIS A 159 0.33 8.53 8.11
N ILE A 160 0.42 7.88 6.95
CA ILE A 160 -0.04 8.43 5.66
C ILE A 160 -1.55 8.70 5.70
N GLN A 161 -2.35 7.78 6.28
CA GLN A 161 -3.79 7.96 6.41
C GLN A 161 -4.19 9.18 7.27
N LEU A 162 -3.31 9.67 8.16
CA LEU A 162 -3.55 10.88 8.94
C LEU A 162 -3.30 12.17 8.14
N GLN A 163 -2.67 12.07 6.97
CA GLN A 163 -2.42 13.24 6.12
C GLN A 163 -3.71 13.78 5.53
N ARG A 164 -3.80 15.11 5.46
CA ARG A 164 -4.95 15.78 4.85
C ARG A 164 -4.75 15.90 3.35
N ILE A 165 -5.76 15.46 2.58
CA ILE A 165 -5.75 15.53 1.12
C ILE A 165 -5.95 16.98 0.64
N HIS A 166 -6.78 17.75 1.34
CA HIS A 166 -7.07 19.14 1.04
C HIS A 166 -6.71 20.01 2.25
N PRO A 167 -5.85 21.03 2.08
CA PRO A 167 -5.78 22.14 3.01
C PRO A 167 -7.16 22.79 3.12
N ARG A 168 -7.51 23.29 4.30
CA ARG A 168 -8.73 24.08 4.48
C ARG A 168 -8.62 25.33 3.61
N GLU A 169 -9.46 25.46 2.59
CA GLU A 169 -9.53 26.69 1.80
C GLU A 169 -10.53 27.64 2.43
N LEU A 170 -10.12 28.90 2.50
CA LEU A 170 -10.98 30.00 2.91
C LEU A 170 -11.74 30.45 1.67
N VAL A 171 -13.04 30.16 1.60
CA VAL A 171 -13.88 30.56 0.46
C VAL A 171 -14.77 31.71 0.89
N CYS A 172 -14.65 32.84 0.20
CA CYS A 172 -15.60 33.94 0.33
C CYS A 172 -16.78 33.67 -0.63
N LEU A 173 -17.94 33.33 -0.08
CA LEU A 173 -19.14 33.01 -0.87
C LEU A 173 -19.80 34.25 -1.50
N SER A 174 -19.24 35.45 -1.30
CA SER A 174 -19.75 36.69 -1.89
C SER A 174 -18.66 37.76 -2.04
N HIS A 175 -18.84 38.64 -3.03
CA HIS A 175 -18.05 39.88 -3.18
C HIS A 175 -18.44 41.00 -2.19
N HIS A 176 -19.32 40.73 -1.21
CA HIS A 176 -19.65 41.71 -0.19
C HIS A 176 -18.51 41.85 0.84
N PRO A 177 -18.06 43.09 1.14
CA PRO A 177 -16.94 43.32 2.05
C PRO A 177 -17.20 42.95 3.52
N CYS A 178 -18.44 42.59 3.88
CA CYS A 178 -18.82 42.17 5.24
C CYS A 178 -18.98 40.64 5.41
N SER A 179 -18.71 39.84 4.38
CA SER A 179 -18.93 38.40 4.45
C SER A 179 -17.73 37.67 5.05
N LEU A 180 -17.95 36.99 6.18
CA LEU A 180 -16.94 36.16 6.81
C LEU A 180 -16.54 34.99 5.89
N PRO A 181 -15.24 34.72 5.71
CA PRO A 181 -14.80 33.58 4.94
C PRO A 181 -15.29 32.28 5.57
N LEU A 182 -15.94 31.43 4.77
CA LEU A 182 -16.31 30.09 5.25
C LEU A 182 -15.13 29.16 5.02
N LEU A 183 -14.79 28.43 6.08
CA LEU A 183 -13.77 27.41 6.02
C LEU A 183 -14.39 26.15 5.39
N VAL A 184 -14.14 25.92 4.11
CA VAL A 184 -14.70 24.80 3.36
C VAL A 184 -13.60 23.77 3.14
N GLY A 185 -13.84 22.54 3.59
CA GLY A 185 -12.90 21.43 3.40
C GLY A 185 -13.25 20.24 4.27
N LEU A 186 -13.45 19.08 3.64
CA LEU A 186 -13.61 17.82 4.35
C LEU A 186 -12.29 17.50 5.07
N ASN A 187 -12.36 17.25 6.38
CA ASN A 187 -11.22 16.81 7.17
C ASN A 187 -10.95 15.31 6.91
N GLN A 188 -10.69 14.97 5.64
CA GLN A 188 -10.57 13.59 5.18
C GLN A 188 -9.09 13.22 5.08
N GLY A 189 -8.72 12.20 5.86
CA GLY A 189 -7.43 11.56 5.77
C GLY A 189 -7.24 10.86 4.42
N VAL A 190 -6.00 10.53 4.05
CA VAL A 190 -5.72 9.73 2.86
C VAL A 190 -6.39 8.35 2.98
N PRO A 191 -7.36 7.99 2.12
CA PRO A 191 -7.92 6.64 2.14
C PRO A 191 -6.85 5.62 1.77
N ALA A 192 -6.92 4.43 2.37
CA ALA A 192 -6.06 3.31 2.03
C ALA A 192 -6.91 2.14 1.53
N VAL A 193 -6.39 1.40 0.56
CA VAL A 193 -6.98 0.17 0.02
C VAL A 193 -5.88 -0.89 -0.06
N CYS A 194 -6.18 -2.09 0.42
CA CYS A 194 -5.32 -3.25 0.25
C CYS A 194 -5.68 -3.99 -1.03
N VAL A 195 -4.70 -4.34 -1.84
CA VAL A 195 -4.86 -5.15 -3.05
C VAL A 195 -4.19 -6.49 -2.82
N VAL A 196 -4.90 -7.58 -3.07
CA VAL A 196 -4.43 -8.96 -2.85
C VAL A 196 -4.39 -9.73 -4.16
N VAL A 197 -3.24 -10.30 -4.46
CA VAL A 197 -2.99 -11.15 -5.63
C VAL A 197 -2.25 -12.41 -5.19
N GLU A 198 -2.79 -13.58 -5.50
CA GLU A 198 -2.27 -14.87 -5.04
C GLU A 198 -2.19 -14.88 -3.50
N GLY A 199 -1.40 -15.75 -2.90
CA GLY A 199 -0.95 -15.62 -1.52
C GLY A 199 -0.87 -16.95 -0.79
N GLY A 200 0.02 -17.01 0.19
CA GLY A 200 0.03 -18.10 1.17
C GLY A 200 -0.89 -17.84 2.37
N PRO A 201 -0.86 -18.74 3.37
CA PRO A 201 -1.66 -18.61 4.59
C PRO A 201 -1.46 -17.26 5.31
N ALA A 202 -0.25 -16.70 5.25
CA ALA A 202 0.04 -15.39 5.83
C ALA A 202 -0.85 -14.26 5.27
N ILE A 203 -1.27 -14.36 3.99
CA ILE A 203 -2.17 -13.37 3.38
C ILE A 203 -3.56 -13.38 4.02
N VAL A 204 -4.05 -14.53 4.50
CA VAL A 204 -5.33 -14.59 5.23
C VAL A 204 -5.25 -13.76 6.52
N SER A 205 -4.13 -13.90 7.27
CA SER A 205 -3.89 -13.09 8.47
C SER A 205 -3.73 -11.60 8.12
N THR A 206 -3.01 -11.28 7.06
CA THR A 206 -2.86 -9.90 6.57
C THR A 206 -4.21 -9.28 6.19
N VAL A 207 -5.09 -10.00 5.50
CA VAL A 207 -6.43 -9.52 5.16
C VAL A 207 -7.25 -9.28 6.42
N LEU A 208 -7.22 -10.22 7.37
CA LEU A 208 -7.89 -10.05 8.67
C LEU A 208 -7.40 -8.79 9.40
N ASP A 209 -6.08 -8.56 9.42
CA ASP A 209 -5.46 -7.37 10.01
C ASP A 209 -5.98 -6.08 9.35
N TYR A 210 -6.17 -6.04 8.03
CA TYR A 210 -6.66 -4.85 7.32
C TYR A 210 -8.15 -4.59 7.56
N VAL A 211 -8.99 -5.62 7.47
CA VAL A 211 -10.45 -5.46 7.65
C VAL A 211 -10.83 -5.23 9.11
N SER A 212 -9.99 -5.61 10.06
CA SER A 212 -10.21 -5.39 11.50
C SER A 212 -9.67 -4.06 12.01
N ARG A 213 -9.07 -3.21 11.16
CA ARG A 213 -8.60 -1.88 11.57
C ARG A 213 -9.78 -0.97 11.91
N VAL A 214 -9.47 0.12 12.62
CA VAL A 214 -10.42 1.20 12.90
C VAL A 214 -9.83 2.52 12.36
N PRO A 215 -10.38 3.09 11.27
CA PRO A 215 -11.43 2.51 10.41
C PRO A 215 -10.93 1.29 9.60
N PRO A 216 -11.83 0.37 9.18
CA PRO A 216 -11.45 -0.77 8.34
C PRO A 216 -10.81 -0.33 7.03
N VAL A 217 -9.79 -1.07 6.57
CA VAL A 217 -9.19 -0.86 5.25
C VAL A 217 -9.85 -1.81 4.24
N PRO A 218 -10.50 -1.29 3.18
CA PRO A 218 -11.07 -2.12 2.13
C PRO A 218 -10.00 -3.01 1.46
N VAL A 219 -10.39 -4.23 1.12
CA VAL A 219 -9.50 -5.22 0.48
C VAL A 219 -10.07 -5.64 -0.88
N PHE A 220 -9.28 -5.45 -1.94
CA PHE A 220 -9.59 -5.91 -3.30
C PHE A 220 -8.84 -7.19 -3.58
N VAL A 221 -9.58 -8.26 -3.87
CA VAL A 221 -9.02 -9.58 -4.15
C VAL A 221 -9.13 -9.86 -5.65
N PHE A 222 -8.00 -10.15 -6.29
CA PHE A 222 -7.97 -10.56 -7.70
C PHE A 222 -8.24 -12.06 -7.81
N GLU A 223 -9.51 -12.42 -8.04
CA GLU A 223 -9.89 -13.81 -8.31
C GLU A 223 -9.23 -14.35 -9.59
N GLY A 224 -8.89 -15.64 -9.58
CA GLY A 224 -8.15 -16.34 -10.61
C GLY A 224 -6.64 -16.13 -10.51
N SER A 225 -6.16 -15.48 -9.46
CA SER A 225 -4.72 -15.29 -9.21
C SER A 225 -4.09 -16.42 -8.40
N GLY A 226 -4.90 -17.31 -7.82
CA GLY A 226 -4.45 -18.53 -7.14
C GLY A 226 -4.49 -18.47 -5.61
N ARG A 227 -4.38 -19.66 -5.01
CA ARG A 227 -4.19 -19.92 -3.57
C ARG A 227 -5.09 -19.07 -2.66
N ALA A 228 -4.52 -18.24 -1.78
CA ALA A 228 -5.28 -17.52 -0.76
C ALA A 228 -6.28 -16.53 -1.37
N ALA A 229 -5.94 -15.85 -2.47
CA ALA A 229 -6.85 -14.93 -3.15
C ALA A 229 -8.09 -15.66 -3.67
N ASP A 230 -7.93 -16.81 -4.32
CA ASP A 230 -9.05 -17.58 -4.85
C ASP A 230 -9.89 -18.20 -3.73
N LEU A 231 -9.25 -18.65 -2.64
CA LEU A 231 -9.98 -19.12 -1.46
C LEU A 231 -10.86 -18.01 -0.87
N LEU A 232 -10.32 -16.80 -0.68
CA LEU A 232 -11.07 -15.65 -0.18
C LEU A 232 -12.22 -15.27 -1.12
N ALA A 233 -11.97 -15.25 -2.43
CA ALA A 233 -13.00 -14.95 -3.43
C ALA A 233 -14.11 -16.01 -3.45
N PHE A 234 -13.74 -17.29 -3.42
CA PHE A 234 -14.67 -18.41 -3.35
C PHE A 234 -15.53 -18.35 -2.10
N LEU A 235 -14.92 -18.19 -0.92
CA LEU A 235 -15.64 -18.08 0.35
C LEU A 235 -16.59 -16.88 0.35
N HIS A 236 -16.17 -15.74 -0.19
CA HIS A 236 -17.03 -14.57 -0.32
C HIS A 236 -18.26 -14.88 -1.20
N LYS A 237 -18.09 -15.53 -2.36
CA LYS A 237 -19.21 -15.93 -3.23
C LYS A 237 -20.14 -16.95 -2.58
N GLN A 238 -19.60 -17.95 -1.89
CA GLN A 238 -20.38 -18.96 -1.17
C GLN A 238 -21.12 -18.33 0.03
N THR A 239 -20.48 -17.41 0.74
CA THR A 239 -21.10 -16.70 1.87
C THR A 239 -22.16 -15.71 1.39
N LEU A 240 -22.01 -15.11 0.21
CA LEU A 240 -23.10 -14.39 -0.46
C LEU A 240 -24.23 -15.33 -0.87
N SER A 241 -23.98 -16.62 -1.11
CA SER A 241 -25.03 -17.61 -1.39
C SER A 241 -25.68 -18.21 -0.13
N ILE A 242 -25.00 -18.19 1.04
CA ILE A 242 -25.44 -18.88 2.27
C ILE A 242 -25.79 -17.90 3.42
N PHE A 243 -25.25 -16.68 3.42
CA PHE A 243 -25.31 -15.70 4.51
C PHE A 243 -25.42 -14.23 4.01
N PHE A 244 -26.47 -13.90 3.26
CA PHE A 244 -26.65 -12.57 2.62
C PHE A 244 -26.64 -11.33 3.55
N LEU A 245 -26.36 -11.36 4.87
CA LEU A 245 -26.53 -10.12 5.67
C LEU A 245 -25.72 -9.88 6.96
N LYS A 246 -24.50 -10.42 7.16
CA LYS A 246 -23.80 -10.16 8.44
C LYS A 246 -22.39 -9.53 8.45
N LEU A 247 -21.62 -9.50 7.36
CA LEU A 247 -20.24 -9.01 7.44
C LEU A 247 -20.00 -7.58 6.88
N VAL A 248 -20.84 -7.09 5.96
CA VAL A 248 -20.65 -5.73 5.38
C VAL A 248 -21.63 -4.70 5.96
N HIS A 249 -22.73 -5.11 6.59
CA HIS A 249 -23.73 -4.18 7.15
C HIS A 249 -23.55 -3.88 8.66
N ASN A 250 -22.89 -4.75 9.43
CA ASN A 250 -22.80 -4.59 10.90
C ASN A 250 -21.66 -3.70 11.42
N LEU A 251 -20.76 -3.22 10.55
CA LEU A 251 -19.77 -2.21 10.94
C LEU A 251 -20.24 -0.77 10.67
N ALA A 252 -21.34 -0.59 9.93
CA ALA A 252 -21.94 0.73 9.66
C ALA A 252 -23.06 1.12 10.65
N LEU A 253 -23.63 0.17 11.40
CA LEU A 253 -24.71 0.42 12.38
C LEU A 253 -24.32 0.16 13.85
N GLY A 254 -23.02 -0.02 14.12
CA GLY A 254 -22.49 -0.24 15.47
C GLY A 254 -22.47 0.99 16.39
N GLN A 255 -23.01 2.14 15.96
CA GLN A 255 -23.15 3.35 16.77
C GLN A 255 -24.58 3.90 16.80
N THR A 256 -25.61 3.08 17.05
CA THR A 256 -26.94 3.59 17.48
C THR A 256 -27.74 2.54 18.28
N LYS A 257 -27.10 1.78 19.19
CA LYS A 257 -27.84 0.93 20.16
C LYS A 257 -27.64 1.31 21.63
N SER A 258 -26.94 2.41 21.93
CA SER A 258 -26.79 2.92 23.30
C SER A 258 -27.79 4.02 23.71
N GLU A 259 -28.70 4.47 22.83
CA GLU A 259 -29.64 5.55 23.17
C GLU A 259 -31.12 5.14 23.35
N LEU A 260 -31.48 3.86 23.15
CA LEU A 260 -32.87 3.39 23.31
C LEU A 260 -33.15 2.65 24.63
N LYS A 261 -32.31 2.82 25.66
CA LYS A 261 -32.55 2.29 27.02
C LYS A 261 -32.75 3.34 28.11
N LYS A 262 -32.99 4.61 27.75
CA LYS A 262 -33.29 5.69 28.72
C LYS A 262 -34.64 6.41 28.51
N ALA A 263 -35.55 5.86 27.70
CA ALA A 263 -36.91 6.41 27.53
C ALA A 263 -38.01 5.38 27.88
N SER A 264 -37.77 4.56 28.90
CA SER A 264 -38.83 3.76 29.54
C SER A 264 -38.52 3.59 31.03
N CYS A 265 -38.65 4.71 31.73
CA CYS A 265 -39.07 4.86 33.14
C CYS A 265 -39.61 6.28 33.26
#